data_AF-L5M823-F1
#
_entry.id   AF-L5M823-F1
#
_cell.length_a   1.000
_cell.length_b   1.000
_cell.length_c   1.000
_cell.angle_alpha   90.00
_cell.angle_beta   90.00
_cell.angle_gamma   90.00
#
_symmetry.space_group_name_H-M   'P 1'
#
loop_
_entity.id
_entity.type
_entity.pdbx_description
1 polymer ?
#
loop_
_entity_poly.entity_id
_entity_poly.type
_entity_poly.pdbx_seq_one_letter_code
_entity_poly.pdbx_strand_id
1 'polypeptide(L)'
;MDDLGTLYGQNWLNDQLMNMFGNLVIDTVPEKVHFFNSFFYSKLHTKGYDGVKRWTENVDIFNKELLLIPIPLEVHCSLISVDVSRRTITYFDSQRTLNRCCPKHIAKHLQAEAVKKNQLDFHQGWKGYFKTNATRQNNDSDCGAFVLQSCKHLALSQPFSFPQQDMPKLRQQIYKELCHCKLTV
;
A
#
# COMPACT_ATOMS: atom_id res chain seq x y z
N MET A 1 -9.88 22.59 2.83
CA MET A 1 -8.90 22.08 3.80
C MET A 1 -7.77 21.53 2.95
N ASP A 2 -6.55 22.04 3.09
CA ASP A 2 -5.40 21.59 2.29
C ASP A 2 -5.04 20.15 2.67
N ASP A 3 -5.02 19.22 1.71
CA ASP A 3 -4.71 17.80 1.94
C ASP A 3 -3.32 17.65 2.57
N LEU A 4 -2.36 18.49 2.17
CA LEU A 4 -1.02 18.51 2.75
C LEU A 4 -1.01 18.94 4.22
N GLY A 5 -2.04 19.68 4.67
CA GLY A 5 -2.22 20.05 6.07
C GLY A 5 -2.42 18.84 7.00
N THR A 6 -2.80 17.68 6.46
CA THR A 6 -2.91 16.43 7.24
C THR A 6 -1.55 15.88 7.68
N LEU A 7 -0.43 16.34 7.09
CA LEU A 7 0.92 15.99 7.54
C LEU A 7 1.36 16.78 8.77
N TYR A 8 0.68 17.87 9.11
CA TYR A 8 1.07 18.70 10.25
C TYR A 8 0.68 18.05 11.58
N GLY A 9 1.63 18.04 12.53
CA GLY A 9 1.41 17.50 13.87
C GLY A 9 0.97 16.03 13.86
N GLN A 10 -0.10 15.74 14.59
CA GLN A 10 -0.68 14.40 14.77
C GLN A 10 -2.02 14.24 14.03
N ASN A 11 -2.20 14.98 12.92
CA ASN A 11 -3.38 14.83 12.09
C ASN A 11 -3.39 13.47 11.39
N TRP A 12 -4.59 12.92 11.16
CA TRP A 12 -4.77 11.71 10.38
C TRP A 12 -4.59 12.01 8.90
N LEU A 13 -3.81 11.18 8.22
CA LEU A 13 -3.63 11.31 6.77
C LEU A 13 -4.93 10.91 6.08
N ASN A 14 -5.32 11.68 5.07
CA ASN A 14 -6.51 11.41 4.29
C ASN A 14 -6.22 10.60 3.02
N ASP A 15 -7.29 10.16 2.35
CA ASP A 15 -7.20 9.38 1.12
C ASP A 15 -6.47 10.13 -0.01
N GLN A 16 -6.70 11.43 -0.17
CA GLN A 16 -6.07 12.21 -1.24
C GLN A 16 -4.56 12.24 -1.07
N LEU A 17 -4.07 12.49 0.14
CA LEU A 17 -2.65 12.49 0.43
C LEU A 17 -2.01 11.11 0.19
N MET A 18 -2.70 10.05 0.61
CA MET A 18 -2.25 8.68 0.39
C MET A 18 -2.14 8.35 -1.11
N ASN A 19 -3.12 8.76 -1.90
CA ASN A 19 -3.13 8.55 -3.35
C ASN A 19 -2.07 9.41 -4.06
N MET A 20 -1.88 10.67 -3.67
CA MET A 20 -0.80 11.53 -4.20
C MET A 20 0.57 10.90 -3.95
N PHE A 21 0.82 10.41 -2.74
CA PHE A 21 2.07 9.73 -2.41
C PHE A 21 2.23 8.41 -3.18
N GLY A 22 1.14 7.65 -3.34
CA GLY A 22 1.12 6.45 -4.16
C GLY A 22 1.52 6.69 -5.61
N ASN A 23 1.01 7.76 -6.23
CA ASN A 23 1.40 8.18 -7.58
C ASN A 23 2.89 8.54 -7.62
N LEU A 24 3.39 9.28 -6.64
CA LEU A 24 4.81 9.62 -6.55
C LEU A 24 5.71 8.37 -6.45
N VAL A 25 5.26 7.32 -5.74
CA VAL A 25 5.95 6.02 -5.69
C VAL A 25 5.96 5.35 -7.06
N ILE A 26 4.84 5.35 -7.78
CA ILE A 26 4.76 4.81 -9.15
C ILE A 26 5.73 5.58 -10.06
N ASP A 27 5.69 6.91 -10.06
CA ASP A 27 6.51 7.75 -10.94
C ASP A 27 8.02 7.56 -10.68
N THR A 28 8.39 7.21 -9.45
CA THR A 28 9.80 6.96 -9.09
C THR A 28 10.31 5.61 -9.60
N VAL A 29 9.46 4.57 -9.60
CA VAL A 29 9.84 3.20 -10.02
C VAL A 29 8.73 2.53 -10.86
N PRO A 30 8.38 3.11 -12.03
CA PRO A 30 7.15 2.77 -12.75
C PRO A 30 7.13 1.34 -13.28
N GLU A 31 8.28 0.78 -13.64
CA GLU A 31 8.37 -0.60 -14.13
C GLU A 31 8.23 -1.63 -13.00
N LYS A 32 8.62 -1.26 -11.78
CA LYS A 32 8.72 -2.18 -10.64
C LYS A 32 7.42 -2.26 -9.84
N VAL A 33 6.78 -1.12 -9.59
CA VAL A 33 5.70 -1.00 -8.61
C VAL A 33 4.40 -0.59 -9.29
N HIS A 34 3.31 -1.22 -8.87
CA HIS A 34 1.98 -0.65 -9.06
C HIS A 34 1.34 -0.36 -7.71
N PHE A 35 0.89 0.89 -7.53
CA PHE A 35 0.17 1.32 -6.34
C PHE A 35 -1.32 1.41 -6.66
N PHE A 36 -2.14 0.70 -5.90
CA PHE A 36 -3.59 0.81 -5.99
C PHE A 36 -4.07 2.02 -5.19
N ASN A 37 -5.06 2.76 -5.70
CA ASN A 37 -5.63 3.84 -4.91
C ASN A 37 -6.33 3.30 -3.64
N SER A 38 -6.48 4.18 -2.65
CA SER A 38 -6.98 3.87 -1.31
C SER A 38 -8.41 3.30 -1.27
N PHE A 39 -9.19 3.48 -2.33
CA PHE A 39 -10.55 2.95 -2.43
C PHE A 39 -10.62 1.54 -3.02
N PHE A 40 -9.50 0.98 -3.50
CA PHE A 40 -9.49 -0.34 -4.15
C PHE A 40 -10.00 -1.45 -3.23
N TYR A 41 -9.42 -1.56 -2.04
CA TYR A 41 -9.72 -2.66 -1.14
C TYR A 41 -11.16 -2.60 -0.62
N SER A 42 -11.65 -1.41 -0.27
CA SER A 42 -13.05 -1.24 0.19
C SER A 42 -14.04 -1.59 -0.92
N LYS A 43 -13.74 -1.22 -2.18
CA LYS A 43 -14.56 -1.58 -3.33
C LYS A 43 -14.52 -3.08 -3.62
N LEU A 44 -13.35 -3.71 -3.57
CA LEU A 44 -13.18 -5.15 -3.72
C LEU A 44 -13.94 -5.92 -2.62
N HIS A 45 -13.87 -5.46 -1.38
CA HIS A 45 -14.55 -6.08 -0.25
C HIS A 45 -16.07 -6.01 -0.38
N THR A 46 -16.62 -4.86 -0.80
CA THR A 46 -18.07 -4.62 -0.85
C THR A 46 -18.74 -5.09 -2.13
N LYS A 47 -18.05 -5.05 -3.27
CA LYS A 47 -18.60 -5.36 -4.60
C LYS A 47 -17.94 -6.56 -5.27
N GLY A 48 -16.97 -7.19 -4.62
CA GLY A 48 -16.21 -8.30 -5.19
C GLY A 48 -15.38 -7.87 -6.40
N TYR A 49 -14.90 -8.87 -7.14
CA TYR A 49 -14.05 -8.66 -8.32
C TYR A 49 -14.73 -7.79 -9.39
N ASP A 50 -16.03 -7.98 -9.63
CA ASP A 50 -16.77 -7.21 -10.64
C ASP A 50 -16.75 -5.70 -10.39
N GLY A 51 -16.69 -5.28 -9.13
CA GLY A 51 -16.60 -3.86 -8.75
C GLY A 51 -15.24 -3.21 -9.04
N VAL A 52 -14.19 -4.03 -9.20
CA VAL A 52 -12.81 -3.55 -9.40
C VAL A 52 -12.15 -4.04 -10.69
N LYS A 53 -12.81 -4.90 -11.48
CA LYS A 53 -12.23 -5.51 -12.69
C LYS A 53 -11.70 -4.53 -13.73
N ARG A 54 -12.15 -3.26 -13.74
CA ARG A 54 -11.66 -2.22 -14.67
C ARG A 54 -10.47 -1.42 -14.14
N TRP A 55 -10.11 -1.59 -12.87
CA TRP A 55 -9.06 -0.79 -12.22
C TRP A 55 -7.67 -1.08 -12.77
N THR A 56 -7.49 -2.28 -13.30
CA THR A 56 -6.28 -2.79 -13.92
C THR A 56 -6.47 -2.95 -15.43
N GLU A 57 -7.44 -2.27 -16.05
CA GLU A 57 -7.72 -2.39 -17.48
C GLU A 57 -6.52 -2.00 -18.35
N ASN A 58 -5.84 -0.90 -17.98
CA ASN A 58 -4.72 -0.35 -18.73
C ASN A 58 -3.34 -0.71 -18.15
N VAL A 59 -3.27 -1.65 -17.21
CA VAL A 59 -2.00 -2.06 -16.57
C VAL A 59 -1.95 -3.58 -16.43
N ASP A 60 -0.85 -4.20 -16.84
CA ASP A 60 -0.59 -5.60 -16.51
C ASP A 60 0.14 -5.67 -15.16
N ILE A 61 -0.63 -5.93 -14.10
CA ILE A 61 -0.10 -6.03 -12.74
C ILE A 61 0.81 -7.24 -12.54
N PHE A 62 0.75 -8.26 -13.42
CA PHE A 62 1.59 -9.44 -13.32
C PHE A 62 3.00 -9.23 -13.89
N ASN A 63 3.21 -8.15 -14.65
CA ASN A 63 4.54 -7.71 -15.11
C ASN A 63 5.26 -6.80 -14.10
N LYS A 64 4.63 -6.50 -12.96
CA LYS A 64 5.24 -5.71 -11.89
C LYS A 64 5.93 -6.64 -10.90
N GLU A 65 6.97 -6.15 -10.24
CA GLU A 65 7.61 -6.88 -9.14
C GLU A 65 6.75 -6.82 -7.87
N LEU A 66 6.16 -5.64 -7.61
CA LEU A 66 5.49 -5.34 -6.36
C LEU A 66 4.17 -4.61 -6.59
N LEU A 67 3.11 -5.09 -5.92
CA LEU A 67 1.85 -4.36 -5.81
C LEU A 67 1.71 -3.81 -4.39
N LEU A 68 1.34 -2.54 -4.27
CA LEU A 68 1.08 -1.86 -3.00
C LEU A 68 -0.39 -1.49 -2.92
N ILE A 69 -1.07 -1.99 -1.90
CA ILE A 69 -2.51 -1.78 -1.70
C ILE A 69 -2.71 -1.19 -0.31
N PRO A 70 -2.81 0.14 -0.19
CA PRO A 70 -3.21 0.75 1.07
C PRO A 70 -4.64 0.34 1.45
N ILE A 71 -4.88 0.24 2.75
CA ILE A 71 -6.19 -0.04 3.32
C ILE A 71 -6.50 1.05 4.36
N PRO A 72 -7.17 2.14 3.95
CA PRO A 72 -7.78 3.05 4.90
C PRO A 72 -8.99 2.35 5.55
N LEU A 73 -8.97 2.24 6.87
CA LEU A 73 -10.10 1.87 7.72
C LEU A 73 -10.56 3.13 8.46
N GLU A 74 -11.77 3.11 9.04
CA GLU A 74 -12.38 4.29 9.68
C GLU A 74 -11.50 4.93 10.76
N VAL A 75 -10.71 4.14 11.48
CA VAL A 75 -9.85 4.60 12.58
C VAL A 75 -8.42 4.06 12.51
N HIS A 76 -8.00 3.55 11.35
CA HIS A 76 -6.68 2.94 11.18
C HIS A 76 -6.28 2.83 9.71
N CYS A 77 -4.99 2.84 9.40
CA CYS A 77 -4.48 2.56 8.06
C CYS A 77 -3.53 1.37 8.11
N SER A 78 -3.71 0.42 7.20
CA SER A 78 -2.80 -0.70 6.98
C SER A 78 -2.40 -0.82 5.51
N LEU A 79 -1.48 -1.73 5.21
CA LEU A 79 -0.94 -1.93 3.86
C LEU A 79 -0.87 -3.42 3.54
N ILE A 80 -1.20 -3.77 2.30
CA ILE A 80 -0.79 -5.05 1.72
C ILE A 80 0.32 -4.79 0.71
N SER A 81 1.36 -5.61 0.76
CA SER A 81 2.29 -5.76 -0.35
C SER A 81 2.09 -7.12 -1.02
N VAL A 82 2.17 -7.15 -2.34
CA VAL A 82 2.18 -8.38 -3.12
C VAL A 82 3.51 -8.45 -3.86
N ASP A 83 4.38 -9.38 -3.47
CA ASP A 83 5.53 -9.77 -4.28
C ASP A 83 5.02 -10.76 -5.34
N VAL A 84 4.98 -10.29 -6.59
CA VAL A 84 4.39 -11.04 -7.71
C VAL A 84 5.24 -12.25 -8.05
N SER A 85 6.56 -12.07 -8.09
CA SER A 85 7.53 -13.13 -8.41
C SER A 85 7.49 -14.28 -7.40
N ARG A 86 7.42 -13.95 -6.11
CA ARG A 86 7.37 -14.91 -5.01
C ARG A 86 5.96 -15.36 -4.64
N ARG A 87 4.94 -14.83 -5.33
CA ARG A 87 3.53 -15.07 -5.06
C ARG A 87 3.16 -14.88 -3.59
N THR A 88 3.68 -13.82 -3.00
CA THR A 88 3.62 -13.59 -1.55
C THR A 88 2.84 -12.32 -1.24
N ILE A 89 1.78 -12.47 -0.44
CA ILE A 89 0.90 -11.38 0.01
C ILE A 89 1.20 -11.11 1.48
N THR A 90 1.74 -9.94 1.80
CA THR A 90 2.14 -9.57 3.16
C THR A 90 1.29 -8.43 3.68
N TYR A 91 0.66 -8.62 4.85
CA TYR A 91 -0.09 -7.58 5.55
C TYR A 91 0.82 -6.84 6.54
N PHE A 92 0.83 -5.52 6.46
CA PHE A 92 1.58 -4.59 7.30
C PHE A 92 0.62 -3.77 8.14
N ASP A 93 0.84 -3.76 9.44
CA ASP A 93 0.00 -3.06 10.39
C ASP A 93 0.82 -2.59 11.59
N SER A 94 0.99 -1.28 11.69
CA SER A 94 1.76 -0.62 12.75
C SER A 94 1.11 -0.73 14.13
N GLN A 95 -0.19 -1.02 14.21
CA GLN A 95 -0.92 -1.31 15.46
C GLN A 95 -0.95 -2.82 15.78
N ARG A 96 -0.48 -3.67 14.86
CA ARG A 96 -0.49 -5.14 14.96
C ARG A 96 -1.89 -5.73 15.05
N THR A 97 -2.89 -5.09 14.44
CA THR A 97 -4.19 -5.74 14.26
C THR A 97 -4.07 -6.90 13.26
N LEU A 98 -4.91 -7.93 13.41
CA LEU A 98 -4.89 -9.09 12.53
C LEU A 98 -6.12 -9.11 11.64
N ASN A 99 -5.96 -8.73 10.38
CA ASN A 99 -6.98 -8.95 9.36
C ASN A 99 -6.73 -10.25 8.59
N ARG A 100 -7.14 -11.38 9.17
CA ARG A 100 -6.86 -12.73 8.62
C ARG A 100 -7.52 -13.01 7.26
N CYS A 101 -8.59 -12.29 6.94
CA CYS A 101 -9.31 -12.45 5.67
C CYS A 101 -8.64 -11.68 4.53
N CYS A 102 -7.92 -10.61 4.85
CA CYS A 102 -7.41 -9.65 3.88
C CYS A 102 -6.47 -10.27 2.83
N PRO A 103 -5.41 -11.05 3.19
CA PRO A 103 -4.60 -11.74 2.18
C PRO A 103 -5.40 -12.71 1.30
N LYS A 104 -6.45 -13.35 1.84
CA LYS A 104 -7.32 -14.26 1.07
C LYS A 104 -8.17 -13.51 0.05
N HIS A 105 -8.66 -12.31 0.39
CA HIS A 105 -9.40 -11.47 -0.55
C HIS A 105 -8.52 -11.02 -1.73
N ILE A 106 -7.28 -10.63 -1.45
CA ILE A 106 -6.32 -10.27 -2.50
C ILE A 106 -5.96 -11.47 -3.37
N ALA A 107 -5.72 -12.65 -2.77
CA ALA A 107 -5.46 -13.87 -3.54
C ALA A 107 -6.61 -14.20 -4.51
N LYS A 108 -7.87 -14.04 -4.07
CA LYS A 108 -9.05 -14.22 -4.93
C LYS A 108 -9.13 -13.17 -6.05
N HIS A 109 -8.76 -11.93 -5.77
CA HIS A 109 -8.67 -10.89 -6.81
C HIS A 109 -7.61 -11.25 -7.85
N LEU A 110 -6.40 -11.63 -7.41
CA LEU A 110 -5.30 -12.02 -8.30
C LEU A 110 -5.65 -13.26 -9.15
N GLN A 111 -6.37 -14.22 -8.58
CA GLN A 111 -6.94 -15.36 -9.31
C GLN A 111 -7.86 -14.94 -10.44
N ALA A 112 -8.84 -14.09 -10.15
CA ALA A 112 -9.80 -13.62 -11.13
C ALA A 112 -9.14 -12.74 -12.21
N GLU A 113 -8.18 -11.90 -11.81
CA GLU A 113 -7.41 -11.05 -12.72
C GLU A 113 -6.52 -11.88 -13.65
N ALA A 114 -5.90 -12.95 -13.14
CA ALA A 114 -5.10 -13.89 -13.93
C ALA A 114 -5.94 -14.56 -15.03
N VAL A 115 -7.17 -14.98 -14.72
CA VAL A 115 -8.10 -15.52 -15.72
C VAL A 115 -8.48 -14.45 -16.75
N LYS A 116 -8.85 -13.25 -16.30
CA LYS A 116 -9.25 -12.15 -17.20
C LYS A 116 -8.14 -11.76 -18.18
N LYS A 117 -6.88 -11.72 -17.71
CA LYS A 117 -5.72 -11.32 -18.51
C LYS A 117 -5.04 -12.49 -19.23
N ASN A 118 -5.59 -13.71 -19.15
CA ASN A 118 -4.99 -14.93 -19.70
C ASN A 118 -3.55 -15.20 -19.18
N GLN A 119 -3.30 -14.86 -17.92
CA GLN A 119 -2.04 -15.00 -17.20
C GLN A 119 -2.13 -16.17 -16.20
N LEU A 120 -2.50 -17.37 -16.69
CA LEU A 120 -2.89 -18.51 -15.86
C LEU A 120 -1.77 -19.02 -14.93
N ASP A 121 -0.51 -18.70 -15.22
CA ASP A 121 0.60 -19.00 -14.32
C ASP A 121 0.39 -18.39 -12.93
N PHE A 122 -0.28 -17.23 -12.84
CA PHE A 122 -0.57 -16.53 -11.60
C PHE A 122 -1.91 -16.93 -10.96
N HIS A 123 -2.61 -17.95 -11.49
CA HIS A 123 -3.88 -18.39 -10.92
C HIS A 123 -3.72 -19.03 -9.53
N GLN A 124 -2.60 -19.72 -9.25
CA GLN A 124 -2.39 -20.42 -7.97
C GLN A 124 -1.03 -20.11 -7.32
N GLY A 125 -0.84 -20.57 -6.09
CA GLY A 125 0.43 -20.48 -5.36
C GLY A 125 0.61 -19.25 -4.47
N TRP A 126 -0.41 -18.40 -4.36
CA TRP A 126 -0.40 -17.22 -3.49
C TRP A 126 -0.38 -17.59 -2.00
N LYS A 127 0.63 -17.09 -1.26
CA LYS A 127 0.80 -17.32 0.18
C LYS A 127 0.64 -16.03 0.96
N GLY A 128 -0.14 -16.07 2.04
CA GLY A 128 -0.41 -14.93 2.91
C GLY A 128 0.49 -14.91 4.14
N TYR A 129 1.03 -13.75 4.49
CA TYR A 129 1.88 -13.51 5.66
C TYR A 129 1.47 -12.23 6.39
N PHE A 130 1.88 -12.14 7.66
CA PHE A 130 1.73 -10.95 8.48
C PHE A 130 3.13 -10.47 8.85
N LYS A 131 3.42 -9.19 8.62
CA LYS A 131 4.71 -8.61 9.00
C LYS A 131 4.75 -8.41 10.52
N THR A 132 5.38 -9.33 11.23
CA THR A 132 5.46 -9.30 12.70
C THR A 132 6.60 -8.44 13.24
N ASN A 133 7.68 -8.29 12.47
CA ASN A 133 8.91 -7.58 12.88
C ASN A 133 8.96 -6.12 12.39
N ALA A 134 7.82 -5.52 12.05
CA ALA A 134 7.75 -4.10 11.70
C ALA A 134 7.78 -3.21 12.94
N THR A 135 8.30 -1.99 12.76
CA THR A 135 8.21 -0.90 13.74
C THR A 135 6.75 -0.65 14.11
N ARG A 136 6.48 -0.59 15.42
CA ARG A 136 5.13 -0.40 15.96
C ARG A 136 4.87 1.10 16.22
N GLN A 137 3.65 1.56 15.92
CA GLN A 137 3.24 2.90 16.34
C GLN A 137 2.92 2.93 17.85
N ASN A 138 3.06 4.10 18.48
CA ASN A 138 2.72 4.31 19.89
C ASN A 138 1.64 5.39 20.12
N ASN A 139 1.03 5.88 19.05
CA ASN A 139 -0.09 6.82 19.05
C ASN A 139 -1.18 6.32 18.08
N ASP A 140 -2.27 7.06 17.93
CA ASP A 140 -3.41 6.68 17.08
C ASP A 140 -3.44 7.42 15.72
N SER A 141 -2.44 8.25 15.42
CA SER A 141 -2.47 9.15 14.25
C SER A 141 -1.44 8.84 13.17
N ASP A 142 -0.37 8.12 13.50
CA ASP A 142 0.73 7.87 12.57
C ASP A 142 0.53 6.65 11.67
N CYS A 143 -0.55 5.88 11.82
CA CYS A 143 -0.81 4.70 11.00
C CYS A 143 -0.68 4.97 9.48
N GLY A 144 -1.22 6.10 9.01
CA GLY A 144 -1.08 6.53 7.62
C GLY A 144 0.39 6.80 7.25
N ALA A 145 1.15 7.48 8.10
CA ALA A 145 2.56 7.76 7.86
C ALA A 145 3.40 6.47 7.82
N PHE A 146 3.13 5.51 8.71
CA PHE A 146 3.76 4.18 8.66
C PHE A 146 3.45 3.43 7.36
N VAL A 147 2.22 3.53 6.84
CA VAL A 147 1.85 2.96 5.54
C VAL A 147 2.69 3.60 4.42
N LEU A 148 2.76 4.92 4.34
CA LEU A 148 3.54 5.62 3.29
C LEU A 148 5.03 5.30 3.37
N GLN A 149 5.60 5.26 4.57
CA GLN A 149 6.99 4.87 4.76
C GLN A 149 7.24 3.41 4.38
N SER A 150 6.32 2.50 4.70
CA SER A 150 6.41 1.10 4.28
C SER A 150 6.37 0.97 2.76
N CYS A 151 5.48 1.69 2.08
CA CYS A 151 5.41 1.75 0.62
C CYS A 151 6.74 2.21 0.02
N LYS A 152 7.30 3.31 0.53
CA LYS A 152 8.58 3.86 0.08
C LYS A 152 9.72 2.86 0.22
N HIS A 153 9.88 2.25 1.40
CA HIS A 153 10.97 1.32 1.66
C HIS A 153 10.84 0.05 0.82
N LEU A 154 9.62 -0.47 0.65
CA LEU A 154 9.38 -1.60 -0.24
C LEU A 154 9.72 -1.26 -1.70
N ALA A 155 9.25 -0.12 -2.20
CA ALA A 155 9.50 0.34 -3.56
C ALA A 155 11.00 0.50 -3.86
N LEU A 156 11.73 1.11 -2.92
CA LEU A 156 13.17 1.36 -3.02
C LEU A 156 14.05 0.18 -2.56
N SER A 157 13.45 -0.95 -2.18
CA SER A 157 14.17 -2.12 -1.61
C SER A 157 15.07 -1.77 -0.41
N GLN A 158 14.62 -0.83 0.42
CA GLN A 158 15.32 -0.38 1.63
C GLN A 158 14.84 -1.14 2.88
N PRO A 159 15.70 -1.32 3.90
CA PRO A 159 15.31 -1.95 5.15
C PRO A 159 14.30 -1.09 5.93
N PHE A 160 13.40 -1.71 6.69
CA PHE A 160 12.42 -1.00 7.53
C PHE A 160 13.07 -0.38 8.78
N SER A 161 13.76 0.76 8.61
CA SER A 161 14.47 1.48 9.67
C SER A 161 13.86 2.85 9.94
N PHE A 162 12.60 2.89 10.37
CA PHE A 162 11.87 4.13 10.69
C PHE A 162 11.05 3.97 11.99
N PRO A 163 11.69 4.04 13.17
CA PRO A 163 10.99 3.98 14.45
C PRO A 163 10.02 5.14 14.63
N GLN A 164 9.08 4.98 15.56
CA GLN A 164 8.06 5.96 15.90
C GLN A 164 8.62 7.37 16.25
N GLN A 165 9.81 7.45 16.85
CA GLN A 165 10.48 8.71 17.17
C GLN A 165 10.80 9.57 15.92
N ASP A 166 10.90 8.95 14.75
CA ASP A 166 11.20 9.64 13.50
C ASP A 166 9.94 10.17 12.78
N MET A 167 8.74 9.74 13.20
CA MET A 167 7.47 10.10 12.53
C MET A 167 7.28 11.62 12.35
N PRO A 168 7.60 12.50 13.33
CA PRO A 168 7.50 13.94 13.11
C PRO A 168 8.38 14.44 11.95
N LYS A 169 9.61 13.92 11.82
CA LYS A 169 10.52 14.26 10.72
C LYS A 169 10.06 13.63 9.41
N LEU A 170 9.60 12.39 9.45
CA LEU A 170 9.12 11.65 8.28
C LEU A 170 7.85 12.26 7.69
N ARG A 171 6.94 12.80 8.51
CA ARG A 171 5.80 13.60 8.05
C ARG A 171 6.24 14.85 7.29
N GLN A 172 7.21 15.60 7.83
CA GLN A 172 7.78 16.76 7.14
C GLN A 172 8.51 16.36 5.85
N GLN A 173 9.15 15.19 5.84
CA GLN A 173 9.79 14.65 4.65
C GLN A 173 8.76 14.31 3.57
N ILE A 174 7.68 13.61 3.91
CA ILE A 174 6.58 13.31 2.97
C ILE A 174 6.04 14.61 2.37
N TYR A 175 5.87 15.67 3.19
CA TYR A 175 5.43 16.98 2.69
C TYR A 175 6.40 17.51 1.62
N LYS A 176 7.70 17.52 1.91
CA LYS A 176 8.73 17.97 0.96
C LYS A 176 8.78 17.10 -0.29
N GLU A 177 8.63 15.78 -0.16
CA GLU A 177 8.64 14.85 -1.29
C GLU A 177 7.46 15.09 -2.23
N LEU A 178 6.28 15.36 -1.68
CA LEU A 178 5.08 15.72 -2.46
C LEU A 178 5.23 17.09 -3.13
N CYS A 179 5.72 18.10 -2.40
CA CYS A 179 5.94 19.44 -2.99
C CYS A 179 6.97 19.45 -4.12
N HIS A 180 8.01 18.62 -4.03
CA HIS A 180 9.05 18.52 -5.05
C HIS A 180 8.78 17.43 -6.11
N CYS A 181 7.66 16.70 -6.00
CA CYS A 181 7.35 15.53 -6.83
C CYS A 181 8.53 14.55 -6.94
N LYS A 182 9.23 14.29 -5.82
CA LYS A 182 10.42 13.44 -5.81
C LYS A 182 10.59 12.71 -4.48
N LEU A 183 10.68 11.38 -4.51
CA LEU A 183 11.08 10.60 -3.34
C LEU A 183 12.55 10.85 -3.00
N THR A 184 12.84 11.03 -1.72
CA THR A 184 14.22 11.12 -1.24
C THR A 184 14.75 9.70 -1.08
N VAL A 185 15.84 9.35 -1.77
CA VAL A 185 16.50 8.03 -1.67
C VAL A 185 17.44 7.99 -0.47
#